data_AF-A0A511QCC2-F1
#
_entry.id   AF-A0A511QCC2-F1
#
_cell.length_a   1.000
_cell.length_b   1.000
_cell.length_c   1.000
_cell.angle_alpha   90.00
_cell.angle_beta   90.00
_cell.angle_gamma   90.00
#
_symmetry.space_group_name_H-M   'P 1'
#
loop_
_entity.id
_entity.type
_entity.pdbx_description
1 polymer ?
#
loop_
_entity_poly.entity_id
_entity_poly.type
_entity_poly.pdbx_seq_one_letter_code
_entity_poly.pdbx_strand_id
1 'polypeptide(L)'
;MEFIEELEKHQKRRGYNFGSIENFEAWCDEVQPLLHFSQKHERVFEQAKSAALVTYRIGSKQDAVNNMNEAIGIVNQAIVFGKTIKTASELEAGVQQESSGVAYPEKVTLLWLVKHVEVKHWLGAAVFIIAVFTAGIKVGNSAFYQDYFQAPSAIVETKTN
;
A
#
# COMPACT_ATOMS: atom_id res chain seq x y z
N MET A 1 -5.75 -19.26 9.23
CA MET A 1 -7.11 -18.71 9.02
C MET A 1 -8.08 -19.11 10.12
N GLU A 2 -7.90 -20.26 10.77
CA GLU A 2 -8.64 -20.70 11.96
C GLU A 2 -8.67 -19.64 13.09
N PHE A 3 -7.61 -18.82 13.22
CA PHE A 3 -7.56 -17.72 14.19
C PHE A 3 -8.63 -16.62 13.99
N ILE A 4 -9.11 -16.38 12.76
CA ILE A 4 -10.17 -15.38 12.52
C ILE A 4 -11.49 -15.92 13.04
N GLU A 5 -11.79 -17.18 12.73
CA GLU A 5 -13.00 -17.88 13.18
C GLU A 5 -13.00 -18.02 14.71
N GLU A 6 -11.82 -18.23 15.31
CA GLU A 6 -11.67 -18.18 16.78
C GLU A 6 -11.91 -16.76 17.32
N LEU A 7 -11.30 -15.74 16.70
CA LEU A 7 -11.46 -14.33 17.11
C LEU A 7 -12.92 -13.87 17.04
N GLU A 8 -13.70 -14.39 16.09
CA GLU A 8 -15.15 -14.15 15.99
C GLU A 8 -15.94 -14.67 17.19
N LYS A 9 -15.52 -15.79 17.81
CA LYS A 9 -16.17 -16.30 19.03
C LYS A 9 -16.01 -15.32 20.20
N HIS A 10 -14.92 -14.56 20.22
CA HIS A 10 -14.66 -13.52 21.22
C HIS A 10 -15.29 -12.17 20.86
N GLN A 11 -16.02 -12.06 19.76
CA GLN A 11 -16.65 -10.82 19.34
C GLN A 11 -17.69 -10.34 20.37
N LYS A 12 -17.57 -9.08 20.79
CA LYS A 12 -18.54 -8.40 21.67
C LYS A 12 -19.04 -7.12 21.01
N ARG A 13 -20.23 -6.68 21.41
CA ARG A 13 -20.76 -5.35 21.05
C ARG A 13 -20.16 -4.30 21.99
N ARG A 14 -19.93 -3.08 21.49
CA ARG A 14 -19.62 -1.94 22.38
C ARG A 14 -20.76 -1.77 23.40
N GLY A 15 -20.40 -1.48 24.65
CA GLY A 15 -21.31 -1.49 25.79
C GLY A 15 -21.50 -2.86 26.44
N TYR A 16 -20.74 -3.88 26.03
CA TYR A 16 -20.76 -5.18 26.71
C TYR A 16 -20.32 -5.03 28.17
N ASN A 17 -21.12 -5.58 29.08
CA ASN A 17 -20.82 -5.56 30.50
C ASN A 17 -20.06 -6.84 30.90
N PHE A 18 -18.79 -6.70 31.22
CA PHE A 18 -17.94 -7.80 31.71
C PHE A 18 -18.26 -8.21 33.16
N GLY A 19 -19.03 -7.40 33.90
CA GLY A 19 -19.35 -7.62 35.31
C GLY A 19 -18.20 -7.26 36.26
N SER A 20 -16.95 -7.55 35.89
CA SER A 20 -15.76 -7.18 36.65
C SER A 20 -14.56 -6.88 35.73
N ILE A 21 -13.52 -6.25 36.30
CA ILE A 21 -12.28 -5.96 35.55
C ILE A 21 -11.50 -7.24 35.25
N GLU A 22 -11.58 -8.24 36.13
CA GLU A 22 -10.93 -9.54 36.00
C GLU A 22 -11.52 -10.33 34.82
N ASN A 23 -12.84 -10.26 34.62
CA ASN A 23 -13.48 -10.88 33.45
C ASN A 23 -13.09 -10.19 32.13
N PHE A 24 -12.86 -8.87 32.17
CA PHE A 24 -12.32 -8.16 31.01
C PHE A 24 -10.87 -8.58 30.73
N GLU A 25 -10.04 -8.68 31.77
CA GLU A 25 -8.64 -9.11 31.65
C GLU A 25 -8.53 -10.54 31.11
N ALA A 26 -9.35 -11.47 31.63
CA ALA A 26 -9.42 -12.85 31.13
C ALA A 26 -9.82 -12.91 29.65
N TRP A 27 -10.82 -12.12 29.23
CA TRP A 27 -11.18 -12.01 27.82
C TRP A 27 -10.04 -11.43 26.97
N CYS A 28 -9.30 -10.45 27.50
CA CYS A 28 -8.14 -9.90 26.81
C CYS A 28 -7.03 -10.94 26.61
N ASP A 29 -6.77 -11.80 27.59
CA ASP A 29 -5.75 -12.84 27.53
C ASP A 29 -6.07 -13.91 26.47
N GLU A 30 -7.35 -14.22 26.27
CA GLU A 30 -7.81 -15.11 25.18
C GLU A 30 -7.66 -14.47 23.80
N VAL A 31 -7.95 -13.17 23.68
CA VAL A 31 -7.98 -12.45 22.41
C VAL A 31 -6.60 -12.02 21.91
N GLN A 32 -5.72 -11.59 22.82
CA GLN A 32 -4.40 -11.06 22.49
C GLN A 32 -3.55 -11.95 21.56
N PRO A 33 -3.41 -13.28 21.79
CA PRO A 33 -2.66 -14.14 20.88
C PRO A 33 -3.29 -14.26 19.50
N LEU A 34 -4.63 -14.14 19.40
CA LEU A 34 -5.36 -14.19 18.14
C LEU A 34 -5.17 -12.94 17.29
N LEU A 35 -4.63 -11.84 17.84
CA LEU A 35 -4.35 -10.59 17.13
C LEU A 35 -2.95 -10.54 16.48
N HIS A 36 -2.09 -11.54 16.71
CA HIS A 36 -0.69 -11.56 16.21
C HIS A 36 -0.57 -11.45 14.68
N PHE A 37 -1.61 -11.82 13.93
CA PHE A 37 -1.63 -11.64 12.46
C PHE A 37 -1.57 -10.17 12.04
N SER A 38 -1.84 -9.23 12.94
CA SER A 38 -1.75 -7.81 12.69
C SER A 38 -1.12 -7.07 13.86
N GLN A 39 0.19 -6.83 13.77
CA GLN A 39 0.96 -6.08 14.77
C GLN A 39 0.35 -4.71 15.09
N LYS A 40 -0.29 -4.06 14.11
CA LYS A 40 -1.03 -2.80 14.33
C LYS A 40 -2.17 -3.00 15.33
N HIS A 41 -3.05 -3.97 15.09
CA HIS A 41 -4.21 -4.21 15.94
C HIS A 41 -3.79 -4.73 17.32
N GLU A 42 -2.81 -5.63 17.37
CA GLU A 42 -2.24 -6.13 18.62
C GLU A 42 -1.70 -5.00 19.49
N ARG A 43 -0.87 -4.11 18.93
CA ARG A 43 -0.28 -3.00 19.70
C ARG A 43 -1.34 -2.04 20.24
N VAL A 44 -2.32 -1.67 19.43
CA VAL A 44 -3.36 -0.72 19.84
C VAL A 44 -4.32 -1.38 20.83
N PHE A 45 -4.57 -2.69 20.70
CA PHE A 45 -5.33 -3.48 21.66
C PHE A 45 -4.64 -3.51 23.03
N GLU A 46 -3.34 -3.78 23.07
CA GLU A 46 -2.56 -3.80 24.31
C GLU A 46 -2.58 -2.44 25.02
N GLN A 47 -2.54 -1.35 24.25
CA GLN A 47 -2.69 0.00 24.79
C GLN A 47 -4.08 0.23 25.39
N ALA A 48 -5.15 -0.21 24.72
CA ALA A 48 -6.51 -0.09 25.23
C ALA A 48 -6.74 -0.96 26.49
N LYS A 49 -6.21 -2.19 26.50
CA LYS A 49 -6.18 -3.08 27.69
C LYS A 49 -5.50 -2.39 28.87
N SER A 50 -4.27 -1.92 28.66
CA SER A 50 -3.48 -1.23 29.69
C SER A 50 -4.20 0.02 30.21
N ALA A 51 -4.77 0.83 29.32
CA ALA A 51 -5.51 2.03 29.68
C ALA A 51 -6.75 1.69 30.53
N ALA A 52 -7.52 0.66 30.16
CA ALA A 52 -8.68 0.21 30.91
C ALA A 52 -8.31 -0.24 32.33
N LEU A 53 -7.23 -1.03 32.46
CA LEU A 53 -6.76 -1.50 33.77
C LEU A 53 -6.29 -0.34 34.66
N VAL A 54 -5.53 0.60 34.10
CA VAL A 54 -5.04 1.77 34.84
C VAL A 54 -6.20 2.66 35.28
N THR A 55 -7.10 3.03 34.37
CA THR A 55 -8.22 3.93 34.70
C THR A 55 -9.19 3.30 35.70
N TYR A 56 -9.36 1.98 35.65
CA TYR A 56 -10.12 1.25 36.66
C TYR A 56 -9.45 1.33 38.04
N ARG A 57 -8.15 1.06 38.12
CA ARG A 57 -7.38 1.06 39.39
C ARG A 57 -7.34 2.43 40.07
N ILE A 58 -7.34 3.52 39.30
CA ILE A 58 -7.39 4.89 39.86
C ILE A 58 -8.82 5.37 40.17
N GLY A 59 -9.84 4.53 39.94
CA GLY A 59 -11.23 4.82 40.26
C GLY A 59 -12.02 5.58 39.18
N SER A 60 -11.44 5.82 37.99
CA SER A 60 -12.17 6.45 36.88
C SER A 60 -12.98 5.41 36.10
N LYS A 61 -14.21 5.15 36.58
CA LYS A 61 -15.11 4.13 36.02
C LYS A 61 -15.51 4.40 34.58
N GLN A 62 -15.83 5.66 34.24
CA GLN A 62 -16.26 6.00 32.88
C GLN A 62 -15.12 5.80 31.87
N ASP A 63 -13.90 6.21 32.22
CA ASP A 63 -12.74 6.04 31.35
C ASP A 63 -12.37 4.57 31.19
N ALA A 64 -12.48 3.77 32.26
CA ALA A 64 -12.31 2.32 32.18
C ALA A 64 -13.29 1.69 31.18
N VAL A 65 -14.58 2.03 31.28
CA VAL A 65 -15.61 1.54 30.35
C VAL A 65 -15.32 2.01 28.91
N ASN A 66 -14.88 3.25 28.72
CA ASN A 66 -14.52 3.77 27.40
C ASN A 66 -13.34 2.98 26.79
N ASN A 67 -12.30 2.71 27.58
CA ASN A 67 -11.14 1.94 27.14
C ASN A 67 -11.48 0.46 26.87
N MET A 68 -12.34 -0.16 27.68
CA MET A 68 -12.86 -1.52 27.41
C MET A 68 -13.62 -1.56 26.09
N ASN A 69 -14.46 -0.57 25.82
CA ASN A 69 -15.19 -0.44 24.56
C ASN A 69 -14.24 -0.23 23.37
N GLU A 70 -13.12 0.44 23.60
CA GLU A 70 -12.10 0.61 22.57
C GLU A 70 -11.37 -0.69 22.27
N ALA A 71 -11.01 -1.46 23.30
CA ALA A 71 -10.48 -2.82 23.13
C ALA A 71 -11.43 -3.70 22.30
N ILE A 72 -12.73 -3.70 22.62
CA ILE A 72 -13.78 -4.37 21.83
C ILE A 72 -13.81 -3.85 20.38
N GLY A 73 -13.69 -2.54 20.20
CA GLY A 73 -13.64 -1.90 18.89
C GLY A 73 -12.49 -2.39 18.03
N ILE A 74 -11.30 -2.50 18.62
CA ILE A 74 -10.08 -2.95 17.93
C ILE A 74 -10.21 -4.42 17.51
N VAL A 75 -10.78 -5.27 18.35
CA VAL A 75 -11.07 -6.68 18.01
C VAL A 75 -12.04 -6.76 16.83
N ASN A 76 -13.11 -5.98 16.86
CA ASN A 76 -14.07 -5.92 15.76
C ASN A 76 -13.41 -5.46 14.44
N GLN A 77 -12.53 -4.45 14.50
CA GLN A 77 -11.77 -3.99 13.35
C GLN A 77 -10.80 -5.06 12.84
N ALA A 78 -10.12 -5.76 13.75
CA ALA A 78 -9.22 -6.85 13.41
C ALA A 78 -9.95 -8.00 12.71
N ILE A 79 -11.16 -8.37 13.17
CA ILE A 79 -12.02 -9.38 12.51
C ILE A 79 -12.34 -8.94 11.07
N VAL A 80 -12.80 -7.69 10.89
CA VAL A 80 -13.12 -7.17 9.54
C VAL A 80 -11.88 -7.17 8.65
N PHE A 81 -10.75 -6.70 9.18
CA PHE A 81 -9.47 -6.70 8.47
C PHE A 81 -9.03 -8.12 8.08
N GLY A 82 -9.10 -9.08 9.00
CA GLY A 82 -8.81 -10.49 8.74
C GLY A 82 -9.70 -11.07 7.64
N LYS A 83 -11.01 -10.77 7.68
CA LYS A 83 -11.95 -11.19 6.62
C LYS A 83 -11.59 -10.59 5.27
N THR A 84 -11.23 -9.30 5.21
CA THR A 84 -10.82 -8.69 3.94
C THR A 84 -9.56 -9.32 3.38
N ILE A 85 -8.59 -9.70 4.22
CA ILE A 85 -7.40 -10.46 3.79
C ILE A 85 -7.80 -11.85 3.31
N LYS A 86 -8.68 -12.56 4.03
CA LYS A 86 -9.18 -13.88 3.62
C LYS A 86 -9.88 -13.81 2.27
N THR A 87 -10.80 -12.87 2.08
CA THR A 87 -11.50 -12.69 0.79
C THR A 87 -10.55 -12.27 -0.32
N ALA A 88 -9.55 -11.43 -0.07
CA ALA A 88 -8.52 -11.10 -1.06
C ALA A 88 -7.66 -12.32 -1.41
N SER A 89 -7.26 -13.11 -0.40
CA SER A 89 -6.50 -14.35 -0.59
C SER A 89 -7.33 -15.45 -1.26
N GLU A 90 -8.64 -15.51 -1.03
CA GLU A 90 -9.57 -16.42 -1.69
C GLU A 90 -9.90 -15.97 -3.11
N LEU A 91 -9.94 -14.65 -3.37
CA LEU A 91 -9.95 -14.12 -4.72
C LEU A 91 -8.66 -14.50 -5.43
N GLU A 92 -7.50 -14.32 -4.80
CA GLU A 92 -6.22 -14.73 -5.36
C GLU A 92 -6.11 -16.25 -5.54
N ALA A 93 -6.67 -17.07 -4.63
CA ALA A 93 -6.67 -18.53 -4.71
C ALA A 93 -7.71 -19.08 -5.72
N GLY A 94 -8.86 -18.42 -5.86
CA GLY A 94 -9.82 -18.67 -6.95
C GLY A 94 -9.27 -18.23 -8.30
N VAL A 95 -8.45 -17.17 -8.30
CA VAL A 95 -7.62 -16.71 -9.42
C VAL A 95 -6.31 -17.50 -9.51
N GLN A 96 -6.07 -18.54 -8.69
CA GLN A 96 -4.99 -19.51 -8.93
C GLN A 96 -5.45 -20.72 -9.74
N GLN A 97 -6.75 -20.86 -10.01
CA GLN A 97 -7.23 -21.74 -11.09
C GLN A 97 -7.38 -21.00 -12.43
N GLU A 98 -7.37 -19.67 -12.41
CA GLU A 98 -6.97 -18.84 -13.55
C GLU A 98 -5.82 -17.94 -13.11
N SER A 99 -4.64 -18.53 -12.87
CA SER A 99 -3.44 -17.72 -12.98
C SER A 99 -3.39 -17.24 -14.43
N SER A 100 -4.03 -16.10 -14.68
CA SER A 100 -3.46 -15.06 -15.51
C SER A 100 -2.20 -14.56 -14.81
N GLY A 101 -1.25 -15.49 -14.58
CA GLY A 101 0.12 -15.20 -14.89
C GLY A 101 0.01 -14.57 -16.27
N VAL A 102 0.32 -13.28 -16.35
CA VAL A 102 0.40 -12.59 -17.61
C VAL A 102 1.26 -13.51 -18.45
N ALA A 103 0.63 -14.25 -19.36
CA ALA A 103 1.31 -15.12 -20.28
C ALA A 103 2.09 -14.11 -21.10
N TYR A 104 3.37 -13.96 -20.74
CA TYR A 104 4.23 -13.01 -21.41
C TYR A 104 4.13 -13.40 -22.87
N PRO A 105 3.57 -12.52 -23.71
CA PRO A 105 3.35 -12.91 -25.07
C PRO A 105 4.73 -13.23 -25.64
N GLU A 106 4.83 -14.31 -26.40
CA GLU A 106 6.07 -14.70 -27.07
C GLU A 106 6.65 -13.52 -27.89
N LYS A 107 5.79 -12.56 -28.25
CA LYS A 107 6.14 -11.26 -28.84
C LYS A 107 5.41 -10.12 -28.14
N VAL A 108 6.18 -9.19 -27.57
CA VAL A 108 5.63 -7.93 -27.04
C VAL A 108 5.20 -7.05 -28.21
N THR A 109 3.88 -6.90 -28.40
CA THR A 109 3.32 -6.01 -29.43
C THR A 109 2.95 -4.65 -28.82
N LEU A 110 2.95 -3.60 -29.65
CA LEU A 110 2.47 -2.27 -29.25
C LEU A 110 1.03 -2.32 -28.70
N LEU A 111 0.18 -3.14 -29.32
CA LEU A 111 -1.20 -3.34 -28.89
C LEU A 111 -1.27 -3.94 -27.46
N TRP A 112 -0.41 -4.91 -27.17
CA TRP A 112 -0.31 -5.52 -25.86
C TRP A 112 0.18 -4.52 -24.80
N LEU A 113 1.19 -3.72 -25.15
CA LEU A 113 1.79 -2.72 -24.26
C LEU A 113 0.77 -1.65 -23.86
N VAL A 114 -0.01 -1.15 -24.82
CA VAL A 114 -1.09 -0.16 -24.56
C VAL A 114 -2.15 -0.74 -23.62
N LYS A 115 -2.47 -2.03 -23.75
CA LYS A 115 -3.52 -2.67 -22.94
C LYS A 115 -3.11 -2.95 -21.49
N HIS A 116 -1.82 -3.19 -21.23
CA HIS A 116 -1.35 -3.69 -19.92
C HIS A 116 -0.44 -2.72 -19.15
N VAL A 117 0.06 -1.65 -19.78
CA VAL A 117 0.92 -0.67 -19.12
C VAL A 117 0.11 0.52 -18.61
N GLU A 118 0.24 0.82 -17.33
CA GLU A 118 -0.43 1.97 -16.70
C GLU A 118 -0.04 3.31 -17.33
N VAL A 119 -1.00 4.23 -17.41
CA VAL A 119 -0.87 5.56 -18.04
C VAL A 119 0.33 6.37 -17.51
N LYS A 120 0.69 6.20 -16.24
CA LYS A 120 1.83 6.91 -15.62
C LYS A 120 3.16 6.62 -16.32
N HIS A 121 3.36 5.40 -16.83
CA HIS A 121 4.58 5.02 -17.53
C HIS A 121 4.63 5.61 -18.95
N TRP A 122 3.48 5.68 -19.63
CA TRP A 122 3.36 6.34 -20.93
C TRP A 122 3.63 7.84 -20.83
N LEU A 123 3.14 8.49 -19.77
CA LEU A 123 3.44 9.89 -19.49
C LEU A 123 4.94 10.10 -19.29
N GLY A 124 5.61 9.23 -18.51
CA GLY A 124 7.06 9.26 -18.35
C GLY A 124 7.82 9.10 -19.66
N ALA A 125 7.42 8.15 -20.50
CA ALA A 125 8.03 7.93 -21.82
C ALA A 125 7.87 9.14 -22.74
N ALA A 126 6.68 9.75 -22.77
CA ALA A 126 6.44 10.96 -23.55
C ALA A 126 7.33 12.13 -23.10
N VAL A 127 7.44 12.35 -21.79
CA VAL A 127 8.31 13.40 -21.22
C VAL A 127 9.77 13.14 -21.59
N PHE A 128 10.23 11.89 -21.49
CA PHE A 128 11.60 11.52 -21.85
C PHE A 128 11.89 11.78 -23.34
N ILE A 129 10.99 11.39 -24.24
CA ILE A 129 11.13 11.64 -25.68
C ILE A 129 11.22 13.14 -25.96
N ILE A 130 10.34 13.95 -25.34
CA ILE A 130 10.34 15.40 -25.50
C ILE A 130 11.65 16.01 -24.97
N ALA A 131 12.14 15.55 -23.82
CA ALA A 131 13.39 16.02 -23.24
C ALA A 131 14.59 15.74 -24.16
N VAL A 132 14.70 14.52 -24.69
CA VAL A 132 15.80 14.16 -25.61
C VAL A 132 15.69 14.94 -26.92
N PHE A 133 14.48 15.07 -27.49
CA PHE A 133 14.27 15.82 -28.72
C PHE A 133 14.64 17.31 -28.58
N THR A 134 14.21 17.95 -27.51
CA THR A 134 14.54 19.35 -27.23
C THR A 134 16.03 19.55 -26.93
N ALA A 135 16.67 18.61 -26.24
CA ALA A 135 18.11 18.61 -26.06
C ALA A 135 18.85 18.48 -27.41
N GLY A 136 18.40 17.58 -28.28
CA GLY A 136 18.95 17.39 -29.62
C GLY A 136 18.88 18.66 -30.48
N ILE A 137 17.73 19.36 -30.48
CA ILE A 137 17.59 20.65 -31.17
C ILE A 137 18.57 21.69 -30.62
N LYS A 138 18.67 21.80 -29.28
CA LYS A 138 19.59 22.76 -28.66
C LYS A 138 21.05 22.47 -29.00
N VAL A 139 21.44 21.19 -29.02
CA VAL A 139 22.78 20.78 -29.43
C VAL A 139 23.00 21.07 -30.92
N GLY A 140 22.05 20.74 -31.80
CA GLY A 140 22.15 21.02 -33.24
C GLY A 140 22.26 22.51 -33.57
N ASN A 141 21.63 23.37 -32.78
CA ASN A 141 21.73 24.83 -32.88
C ASN A 141 22.90 25.42 -32.07
N SER A 142 23.69 24.61 -31.38
CA SER A 142 24.85 25.10 -30.63
C SER A 142 25.97 25.47 -31.61
N ALA A 143 26.70 26.54 -31.27
CA ALA A 143 27.86 26.99 -32.05
C ALA A 143 28.87 25.87 -32.27
N PHE A 144 29.11 25.05 -31.24
CA PHE A 144 29.97 23.87 -31.33
C PHE A 144 29.54 22.89 -32.43
N TYR A 145 28.26 22.56 -32.53
CA TYR A 145 27.77 21.60 -33.53
C TYR A 145 27.82 22.18 -34.95
N GLN A 146 27.48 23.47 -35.11
CA GLN A 146 27.57 24.14 -36.40
C GLN A 146 29.02 24.29 -36.86
N ASP A 147 29.93 24.74 -36.00
CA ASP A 147 31.35 24.92 -36.35
C ASP A 147 32.04 23.59 -36.71
N TYR A 148 31.65 22.49 -36.07
CA TYR A 148 32.28 21.19 -36.26
C TYR A 148 31.68 20.38 -37.43
N PHE A 149 30.36 20.44 -37.64
CA PHE A 149 29.66 19.62 -38.64
C PHE A 149 29.12 20.41 -39.85
N GLN A 150 28.99 21.72 -39.77
CA GLN A 150 28.68 22.59 -40.90
C GLN A 150 29.93 23.39 -41.27
N ALA A 151 30.77 22.82 -42.14
CA ALA A 151 31.92 23.56 -42.67
C ALA A 151 31.46 24.88 -43.33
N PRO A 152 32.23 25.98 -43.21
CA PRO A 152 31.93 27.22 -43.91
C PRO A 152 31.84 26.93 -45.41
N SER A 153 30.74 27.29 -46.05
CA SER A 153 30.66 27.34 -47.51
C SER A 153 31.86 28.10 -48.04
N ALA A 154 32.67 27.42 -48.84
CA ALA A 154 33.99 27.80 -49.27
C ALA A 154 34.14 29.30 -49.58
N ILE A 155 35.16 29.90 -48.98
CA ILE A 155 35.77 31.14 -49.47
C ILE A 155 36.34 30.80 -50.86
N VAL A 156 35.63 31.17 -51.92
CA VAL A 156 36.21 31.22 -53.26
C VAL A 156 37.11 32.45 -53.28
N GLU A 157 38.41 32.25 -52.99
CA GLU A 157 39.45 33.20 -53.35
C GLU A 157 39.45 33.37 -54.87
N THR A 158 38.77 34.40 -55.39
CA THR A 158 39.10 34.91 -56.72
C THR A 158 40.40 35.70 -56.62
N LYS A 159 41.54 35.00 -56.74
CA LYS A 159 42.78 35.61 -57.22
C LYS A 159 42.61 35.87 -58.71
N THR A 160 42.53 37.14 -59.10
CA THR A 160 42.87 37.57 -60.46
C THR A 160 43.67 38.86 -60.36
N ASN A 161 44.81 38.83 -61.05
CA ASN A 161 45.80 39.89 -61.24
C ASN A 161 45.19 41.21 -61.71
#